data_AF-A0A2S9FYV4-F1
#
_entry.id   AF-A0A2S9FYV4-F1
#
_cell.length_a   1.000
_cell.length_b   1.000
_cell.length_c   1.000
_cell.angle_alpha   90.00
_cell.angle_beta   90.00
_cell.angle_gamma   90.00
#
_symmetry.space_group_name_H-M   'P 1'
#
loop_
_entity.id
_entity.type
_entity.pdbx_description
1 polymer ?
#
loop_
_entity_poly.entity_id
_entity_poly.type
_entity_poly.pdbx_seq_one_letter_code
_entity_poly.pdbx_strand_id
1 'polypeptide(L)'
;MSDELLRHPLHSGHLTVGALKRHKDRPVLFLGDTTMTGGEPADRISQYIQAFEALGSGTGTASGLLSLNRPEVLMIIGASQTQ
;
A
#
# COMPACT_ATOMS: atom_id res chain seq x y z
N MET A 1 24.43 -9.09 5.61
CA MET A 1 23.57 -8.51 4.56
C MET A 1 24.42 -8.34 3.33
N SER A 2 24.00 -8.81 2.16
CA SER A 2 24.71 -8.54 0.91
C SER A 2 24.52 -7.06 0.52
N ASP A 3 25.58 -6.43 0.01
CA ASP A 3 25.59 -5.05 -0.49
C ASP A 3 24.49 -4.76 -1.53
N GLU A 4 24.04 -5.80 -2.23
CA GLU A 4 23.01 -5.74 -3.27
C GLU A 4 21.62 -5.36 -2.71
N LEU A 5 21.29 -5.80 -1.48
CA LEU A 5 20.05 -5.40 -0.79
C LEU A 5 20.06 -3.91 -0.38
N LEU A 6 21.25 -3.33 -0.19
CA LEU A 6 21.40 -1.90 0.13
C LEU A 6 21.28 -0.99 -1.10
N ARG A 7 21.41 -1.55 -2.32
CA ARG A 7 21.34 -0.83 -3.60
C ARG A 7 20.02 -1.01 -4.33
N HIS A 8 19.09 -1.81 -3.79
CA HIS A 8 17.73 -1.88 -4.33
C HIS A 8 17.12 -0.48 -4.24
N PRO A 9 16.53 0.08 -5.32
CA PRO A 9 15.85 1.36 -5.20
C PRO A 9 14.80 1.22 -4.09
N LEU A 10 14.85 2.13 -3.11
CA LEU A 10 13.81 2.21 -2.09
C LEU A 10 12.53 2.65 -2.78
N HIS A 11 11.76 1.68 -3.25
CA HIS A 11 10.43 1.92 -3.77
C HIS A 11 9.53 2.34 -2.60
N SER A 12 8.71 3.36 -2.81
CA SER A 12 7.79 3.89 -1.78
C SER A 12 6.92 2.78 -1.16
N GLY A 13 6.65 1.70 -1.90
CA GLY A 13 5.99 0.49 -1.41
C GLY A 13 6.72 -0.17 -0.24
N HIS A 14 8.05 -0.34 -0.30
CA HIS A 14 8.82 -0.94 0.80
C HIS A 14 8.77 -0.10 2.08
N LEU A 15 8.84 1.23 1.96
CA LEU A 15 8.72 2.14 3.10
C LEU A 15 7.31 2.06 3.72
N THR A 16 6.28 2.02 2.87
CA THR A 16 4.88 1.93 3.30
C THR A 16 4.63 0.62 4.04
N VAL A 17 5.03 -0.52 3.47
CA VAL A 17 4.89 -1.84 4.11
C VAL A 17 5.65 -1.89 5.44
N GLY A 18 6.88 -1.38 5.47
CA GLY A 18 7.69 -1.33 6.69
C GLY A 18 7.02 -0.51 7.80
N ALA A 19 6.48 0.66 7.47
CA ALA A 19 5.78 1.52 8.42
C ALA A 19 4.50 0.88 8.97
N LEU A 20 3.65 0.34 8.08
CA LEU A 20 2.41 -0.32 8.48
C LEU A 20 2.67 -1.55 9.35
N LYS A 21 3.68 -2.36 9.02
CA LYS A 21 4.08 -3.51 9.83
C LYS A 21 4.58 -3.10 11.22
N ARG A 22 5.40 -2.06 11.30
CA ARG A 22 5.92 -1.53 12.58
C ARG A 22 4.81 -1.00 13.48
N HIS A 23 3.74 -0.49 12.89
CA HIS A 23 2.61 0.12 13.59
C HIS A 23 1.32 -0.70 13.48
N LYS A 24 1.44 -2.04 13.33
CA LYS A 24 0.31 -2.95 13.09
C LYS A 24 -0.88 -2.68 14.01
N ASP A 25 -0.64 -2.54 15.31
CA ASP A 25 -1.70 -2.38 16.31
C ASP A 25 -1.82 -0.93 16.81
N ARG A 26 -1.18 0.03 16.13
CA ARG A 26 -1.19 1.46 16.50
C ARG A 26 -2.00 2.26 15.49
N PRO A 27 -2.81 3.26 15.91
CA PRO A 27 -3.47 4.17 14.99
C PRO A 27 -2.48 4.84 14.03
N VAL A 28 -2.76 4.77 12.72
CA VAL A 28 -1.94 5.40 11.68
C VAL A 28 -2.75 6.24 10.70
N LEU A 29 -4.06 6.05 10.62
CA LEU A 29 -4.92 6.75 9.68
C LEU A 29 -6.20 7.22 10.37
N PHE A 30 -6.51 8.50 10.20
CA PHE A 30 -7.67 9.17 10.79
C PHE A 30 -8.52 9.77 9.66
N LEU A 31 -9.79 9.38 9.59
CA LEU A 31 -10.71 9.62 8.47
C LEU A 31 -12.05 10.08 9.03
N GLY A 32 -12.14 11.35 9.40
CA GLY A 32 -13.28 11.84 10.19
C GLY A 32 -13.40 11.03 11.48
N ASP A 33 -14.51 10.32 11.65
CA ASP A 33 -14.79 9.51 12.84
C ASP A 33 -14.17 8.10 12.79
N THR A 34 -13.57 7.71 11.66
CA THR A 34 -12.93 6.40 11.50
C THR A 34 -11.44 6.50 11.79
N THR A 35 -10.94 5.62 12.67
CA THR A 35 -9.51 5.44 12.92
C THR A 35 -9.11 4.04 12.53
N MET A 36 -8.02 3.90 11.78
CA MET A 36 -7.44 2.61 11.42
C MET A 36 -6.04 2.46 12.03
N THR A 37 -5.78 1.29 12.58
CA THR A 37 -4.46 0.80 12.98
C THR A 37 -3.60 0.47 11.77
N GLY A 38 -2.29 0.26 11.89
CA GLY A 38 -1.44 -0.07 10.74
C GLY A 38 -1.77 -1.39 10.04
N GLY A 39 -2.37 -2.35 10.75
CA GLY A 39 -2.74 -3.66 10.20
C GLY A 39 -3.92 -3.59 9.23
N GLU A 40 -4.94 -2.81 9.55
CA GLU A 40 -6.16 -2.70 8.73
C GLU A 40 -5.92 -2.16 7.31
N PRO A 41 -5.20 -1.04 7.08
CA PRO A 41 -4.86 -0.57 5.75
C PRO A 41 -3.90 -1.52 5.05
N ALA A 42 -3.00 -2.21 5.76
CA ALA A 42 -2.14 -3.22 5.15
C ALA A 42 -2.96 -4.38 4.56
N ASP A 43 -3.92 -4.90 5.33
CA ASP A 43 -4.81 -5.98 4.87
C ASP A 43 -5.66 -5.51 3.68
N ARG A 44 -6.16 -4.27 3.71
CA ARG A 44 -6.90 -3.67 2.57
C ARG A 44 -6.02 -3.50 1.33
N ILE A 45 -4.79 -3.02 1.48
CA ILE A 45 -3.83 -2.90 0.37
C ILE A 45 -3.56 -4.29 -0.23
N SER A 46 -3.35 -5.32 0.59
CA SER A 46 -3.16 -6.70 0.12
C SER A 46 -4.37 -7.23 -0.65
N GLN A 47 -5.60 -6.88 -0.26
CA GLN A 47 -6.81 -7.21 -1.02
C GLN A 47 -6.83 -6.54 -2.40
N TYR A 48 -6.45 -5.26 -2.48
CA TYR A 48 -6.39 -4.54 -3.76
C TYR A 48 -5.31 -5.08 -4.70
N ILE A 49 -4.14 -5.46 -4.18
CA ILE A 49 -3.07 -6.09 -4.99
C ILE A 49 -3.61 -7.36 -5.65
N GLN A 50 -4.22 -8.27 -4.87
CA GLN A 50 -4.80 -9.50 -5.40
C GLN A 50 -5.91 -9.24 -6.43
N ALA A 51 -6.74 -8.21 -6.20
CA ALA A 51 -7.78 -7.82 -7.14
C ALA A 51 -7.20 -7.29 -8.46
N PHE A 52 -6.13 -6.47 -8.41
CA PHE A 52 -5.47 -5.96 -9.60
C PHE A 52 -4.78 -7.06 -10.40
N GLU A 53 -4.10 -7.99 -9.71
CA GLU A 53 -3.51 -9.17 -10.34
C GLU A 53 -4.58 -10.02 -11.05
N ALA A 54 -5.71 -10.29 -10.39
CA ALA A 54 -6.82 -11.04 -10.98
C ALA A 54 -7.43 -10.37 -12.22
N LEU A 55 -7.33 -9.04 -12.32
CA LEU A 55 -7.79 -8.26 -13.49
C LEU A 55 -6.72 -8.08 -14.57
N GLY A 56 -5.56 -8.73 -14.43
CA GLY A 56 -4.45 -8.63 -15.40
C GLY A 56 -3.67 -7.32 -15.30
N SER A 57 -3.87 -6.54 -14.25
CA SER A 57 -3.13 -5.31 -13.96
C SER A 57 -2.03 -5.60 -12.94
N GLY A 58 -1.15 -6.55 -13.25
CA GLY A 58 0.01 -6.91 -12.44
C GLY A 58 1.25 -6.05 -12.73
N THR A 59 2.41 -6.50 -12.25
CA THR A 59 3.68 -5.78 -12.31
C THR A 59 3.99 -5.25 -13.71
N GLY A 60 4.42 -3.99 -13.79
CA GLY A 60 4.75 -3.33 -15.06
C GLY A 60 3.53 -2.81 -15.85
N THR A 61 2.32 -2.95 -15.32
CA THR A 61 1.10 -2.38 -15.92
C THR A 61 0.80 -0.99 -15.35
N ALA A 62 0.54 -0.01 -16.22
CA ALA A 62 0.12 1.31 -15.78
C ALA A 62 -1.35 1.30 -15.33
N SER A 63 -1.62 1.74 -14.10
CA SER A 63 -2.96 1.94 -13.55
C SER A 63 -3.25 3.42 -13.35
N GLY A 64 -4.44 3.88 -13.77
CA GLY A 64 -4.94 5.22 -13.51
C GLY A 64 -5.98 5.22 -12.39
N LEU A 65 -5.88 6.17 -11.46
CA LEU A 65 -6.87 6.36 -10.40
C LEU A 65 -7.55 7.73 -10.56
N LEU A 66 -8.85 7.72 -10.86
CA LEU A 66 -9.71 8.91 -10.82
C LEU A 66 -10.71 8.74 -9.68
N SER A 67 -10.57 9.52 -8.63
CA SER A 67 -11.43 9.45 -7.45
C SER A 67 -11.57 10.80 -6.77
N LEU A 68 -12.68 11.00 -6.08
CA LEU A 68 -12.80 12.03 -5.05
C LEU A 68 -11.82 11.73 -3.91
N ASN A 69 -11.46 12.75 -3.11
CA ASN A 69 -10.57 12.60 -1.95
C ASN A 69 -11.23 11.78 -0.84
N ARG A 70 -11.33 10.47 -1.06
CA ARG A 70 -11.90 9.49 -0.16
C ARG A 70 -10.81 8.58 0.41
N PRO A 71 -11.01 8.01 1.60
CA PRO A 71 -9.98 7.21 2.25
C PRO A 71 -9.45 6.02 1.45
N GLU A 72 -10.30 5.41 0.63
CA GLU A 72 -9.98 4.24 -0.19
C GLU A 72 -8.86 4.53 -1.21
N VAL A 73 -8.69 5.81 -1.59
CA VAL A 73 -7.61 6.27 -2.47
C VAL A 73 -6.23 5.90 -1.91
N LEU A 74 -6.04 5.99 -0.59
CA LEU A 74 -4.75 5.67 0.03
C LEU A 74 -4.40 4.19 -0.11
N MET A 75 -5.40 3.30 -0.07
CA MET A 75 -5.19 1.86 -0.20
C MET A 75 -4.88 1.48 -1.64
N ILE A 76 -5.55 2.12 -2.60
CA ILE A 76 -5.31 1.90 -4.03
C ILE A 76 -3.91 2.40 -4.41
N ILE A 77 -3.52 3.60 -3.96
CA ILE A 77 -2.17 4.13 -4.18
C ILE A 77 -1.13 3.18 -3.57
N GLY A 78 -1.36 2.69 -2.35
CA GLY A 78 -0.48 1.70 -1.71
C GLY A 78 -0.30 0.44 -2.54
N ALA A 79 -1.38 -0.10 -3.12
CA ALA A 79 -1.35 -1.27 -3.99
C ALA A 79 -0.65 -1.00 -5.34
N SER A 80 -0.74 0.22 -5.88
CA SER A 80 -0.03 0.59 -7.11
C SER A 80 1.47 0.80 -6.91
N GLN A 81 1.94 1.05 -5.68
CA GLN A 81 3.38 1.24 -5.38
C GLN A 81 4.15 -0.09 -5.22
N THR A 82 3.45 -1.23 -5.22
CA THR A 82 4.06 -2.57 -5.19
C THR A 82 4.15 -3.22 -6.57
N GLN A 83 3.71 -2.52 -7.62
CA GLN A 83 3.62 -2.99 -9.01
C GLN A 83 4.79 -2.50 -9.86
#